data_AF-A0A0M8PWC1-F1
#
_entry.id   AF-A0A0M8PWC1-F1
#
_cell.length_a   1.000
_cell.length_b   1.000
_cell.length_c   1.000
_cell.angle_alpha   90.00
_cell.angle_beta   90.00
_cell.angle_gamma   90.00
#
_symmetry.space_group_name_H-M   'P 1'
#
loop_
_entity.id
_entity.type
_entity.pdbx_description
1 polymer ?
#
loop_
_entity_poly.entity_id
_entity_poly.type
_entity_poly.pdbx_seq_one_letter_code
_entity_poly.pdbx_strand_id
1 'polypeptide(L)'
;MDEKIMKNIKKYGFGLFTFVLIAIGFLIVINGVENGVNSANEYLSTSMGGSMDTDSFLVIKQGYILSNFIFGGILLLVGLSFFCMYLYKFLKEMDVWDE
;
A
#
# COMPACT_ATOMS: atom_id res chain seq x y z
N MET A 1 -20.49 -20.07 -15.46
CA MET A 1 -19.49 -20.05 -14.39
C MET A 1 -20.09 -20.77 -13.20
N ASP A 2 -19.48 -21.87 -12.74
CA ASP A 2 -20.05 -22.72 -11.68
C ASP A 2 -20.31 -21.96 -10.38
N GLU A 3 -21.44 -22.26 -9.74
CA GLU A 3 -21.87 -21.64 -8.48
C GLU A 3 -20.85 -21.86 -7.35
N LYS A 4 -20.17 -23.02 -7.34
CA LYS A 4 -19.05 -23.30 -6.43
C LYS A 4 -17.85 -22.36 -6.62
N ILE A 5 -17.52 -22.02 -7.86
CA ILE A 5 -16.40 -21.13 -8.19
C ILE A 5 -16.72 -19.71 -7.70
N MET A 6 -17.95 -19.24 -7.97
CA MET A 6 -18.43 -17.93 -7.49
C MET A 6 -18.38 -17.80 -5.96
N LYS A 7 -18.75 -18.87 -5.23
CA LYS A 7 -18.74 -18.90 -3.77
C LYS A 7 -17.32 -18.83 -3.20
N ASN A 8 -16.37 -19.57 -3.80
CA ASN A 8 -14.97 -19.56 -3.39
C ASN A 8 -14.28 -18.22 -3.68
N ILE A 9 -14.54 -17.61 -4.84
CA ILE A 9 -14.01 -16.27 -5.18
C ILE A 9 -14.49 -15.23 -4.16
N LYS A 10 -15.77 -15.28 -3.77
CA LYS A 10 -16.29 -14.37 -2.73
C LYS A 10 -15.65 -14.60 -1.36
N LYS A 11 -15.34 -15.86 -1.01
CA LYS A 11 -14.72 -16.21 0.27
C LYS A 11 -13.26 -15.75 0.35
N TYR A 12 -12.45 -16.09 -0.66
CA TYR A 12 -11.00 -15.82 -0.64
C TYR A 12 -10.60 -14.50 -1.28
N GLY A 13 -11.46 -13.89 -2.11
CA GLY A 13 -11.15 -12.68 -2.85
C GLY A 13 -10.86 -11.48 -1.96
N PHE A 14 -11.58 -11.33 -0.84
CA PHE A 14 -11.30 -10.29 0.14
C PHE A 14 -9.95 -10.50 0.84
N GLY A 15 -9.62 -11.75 1.19
CA GLY A 15 -8.31 -12.10 1.74
C GLY A 15 -7.18 -11.78 0.77
N LEU A 16 -7.32 -12.13 -0.51
CA LEU A 16 -6.32 -11.81 -1.54
C LEU A 16 -6.17 -10.29 -1.73
N PHE A 17 -7.27 -9.56 -1.79
CA PHE A 17 -7.27 -8.09 -1.92
C PHE A 17 -6.51 -7.41 -0.78
N THR A 18 -6.78 -7.82 0.46
CA THR A 18 -6.10 -7.25 1.64
C THR A 18 -4.61 -7.60 1.65
N PHE A 19 -4.25 -8.81 1.23
CA PHE A 19 -2.84 -9.20 1.08
C PHE A 19 -2.11 -8.34 0.04
N VAL A 20 -2.73 -8.08 -1.11
CA VAL A 20 -2.16 -7.22 -2.15
C VAL A 20 -1.99 -5.78 -1.64
N LEU A 21 -2.97 -5.23 -0.91
CA LEU A 21 -2.86 -3.90 -0.29
C LEU A 21 -1.67 -3.82 0.67
N ILE A 22 -1.49 -4.83 1.52
CA ILE A 22 -0.35 -4.90 2.45
C ILE A 22 0.97 -4.95 1.68
N ALA A 23 1.06 -5.84 0.68
CA ALA A 23 2.27 -5.98 -0.12
C ALA A 23 2.66 -4.67 -0.83
N ILE A 24 1.70 -3.99 -1.46
CA ILE A 24 1.94 -2.71 -2.13
C ILE A 24 2.34 -1.64 -1.12
N GLY A 25 1.60 -1.50 -0.02
CA GLY A 25 1.94 -0.54 1.03
C GLY A 25 3.34 -0.76 1.60
N PHE A 26 3.72 -2.01 1.83
CA PHE A 26 5.04 -2.40 2.31
C PHE A 26 6.15 -2.02 1.34
N LEU A 27 5.98 -2.32 0.05
CA LEU A 27 6.96 -1.98 -0.98
C LEU A 27 7.13 -0.47 -1.12
N ILE A 28 6.04 0.30 -1.04
CA ILE A 28 6.09 1.77 -1.08
C ILE A 28 6.86 2.32 0.12
N VAL A 29 6.68 1.74 1.32
CA VAL A 29 7.40 2.17 2.52
C VAL A 29 8.88 1.82 2.44
N ILE A 30 9.24 0.57 2.10
CA ILE A 30 10.66 0.17 2.01
C ILE A 30 11.41 1.00 0.98
N ASN A 31 10.81 1.23 -0.17
CA ASN A 31 11.42 2.01 -1.25
C ASN A 31 11.07 3.50 -1.15
N GLY A 32 10.50 3.98 -0.04
CA GLY A 32 9.93 5.32 0.07
C GLY A 32 10.95 6.45 -0.09
N VAL A 33 12.18 6.21 0.37
CA VAL A 33 13.30 7.16 0.17
C VAL A 33 13.67 7.22 -1.31
N GLU A 34 13.91 6.09 -1.96
CA GLU A 34 14.33 6.04 -3.37
C GLU A 34 13.23 6.59 -4.28
N ASN A 35 11.98 6.15 -4.08
CA ASN A 35 10.82 6.65 -4.80
C ASN A 35 10.64 8.16 -4.60
N GLY A 36 10.79 8.67 -3.38
CA GLY A 36 10.69 10.09 -3.09
C GLY A 36 11.79 10.93 -3.73
N VAL A 37 13.03 10.44 -3.72
CA VAL A 37 14.16 11.07 -4.41
C VAL A 37 13.94 11.08 -5.92
N ASN A 38 13.49 9.97 -6.50
CA ASN A 38 13.21 9.86 -7.92
C ASN A 38 12.07 10.80 -8.35
N SER A 39 10.96 10.87 -7.60
CA SER A 39 9.88 11.82 -7.88
C SER A 39 10.31 13.28 -7.76
N ALA A 40 11.18 13.61 -6.80
CA ALA A 40 11.72 14.96 -6.67
C ALA A 40 12.65 15.32 -7.83
N ASN A 41 13.52 14.38 -8.26
CA ASN A 41 14.37 14.56 -9.43
C ASN A 41 13.56 14.69 -10.72
N GLU A 42 12.52 13.88 -10.86
CA GLU A 42 11.59 13.94 -11.99
C GLU A 42 10.91 15.31 -12.03
N TYR A 43 10.37 15.78 -10.90
CA TYR A 43 9.80 17.12 -10.76
C TYR A 43 10.81 18.23 -11.15
N LEU A 44 12.04 18.16 -10.66
CA LEU A 44 13.10 19.11 -11.01
C LEU A 44 13.35 19.14 -12.53
N SER A 45 13.46 17.98 -13.15
CA SER A 45 13.77 17.86 -14.58
C SER A 45 12.61 18.28 -15.50
N THR A 46 11.38 17.90 -15.17
CA THR A 46 10.21 18.10 -16.05
C THR A 46 9.43 19.37 -15.74
N SER A 47 9.30 19.74 -14.46
CA SER A 47 8.48 20.89 -14.04
C SER A 47 9.29 22.17 -13.86
N MET A 48 10.57 22.06 -13.48
CA MET A 48 11.46 23.21 -13.23
C MET A 48 12.58 23.37 -14.27
N GLY A 49 12.57 22.56 -15.34
CA GLY A 49 13.57 22.65 -16.41
C GLY A 49 15.01 22.37 -15.96
N GLY A 50 15.19 21.65 -14.85
CA GLY A 50 16.50 21.26 -14.32
C GLY A 50 17.22 22.34 -13.50
N SER A 51 16.62 23.50 -13.28
CA SER A 51 17.24 24.61 -12.55
C SER A 51 16.41 25.01 -11.34
N MET A 52 16.86 24.62 -10.15
CA MET A 52 16.27 25.02 -8.88
C MET A 52 17.38 25.31 -7.87
N ASP A 53 17.11 26.27 -6.97
CA ASP A 53 17.94 26.47 -5.78
C ASP A 53 18.01 25.18 -4.94
N THR A 54 19.17 24.92 -4.35
CA THR A 54 19.45 23.70 -3.58
C THR A 54 18.58 23.61 -2.33
N ASP A 55 18.36 24.73 -1.62
CA ASP A 55 17.60 24.72 -0.37
C ASP A 55 16.12 24.39 -0.63
N SER A 56 15.54 25.03 -1.66
CA SER A 56 14.18 24.76 -2.11
C SER A 56 14.02 23.32 -2.61
N PHE A 57 15.01 22.80 -3.34
CA PHE A 57 14.99 21.41 -3.81
C PHE A 57 15.03 20.41 -2.65
N LEU A 58 15.82 20.67 -1.60
CA LEU A 58 15.89 19.80 -0.43
C LEU A 58 14.54 19.70 0.31
N VAL A 59 13.82 20.81 0.44
CA VAL A 59 12.48 20.83 1.06
C VAL A 59 11.50 19.99 0.24
N ILE A 60 11.48 20.16 -1.08
CA ILE A 60 10.62 19.38 -1.97
C ILE A 60 10.96 17.89 -1.91
N LYS A 61 12.25 17.55 -1.94
CA LYS A 61 12.73 16.17 -1.83
C LYS A 61 12.25 15.51 -0.54
N GLN A 62 12.39 16.19 0.60
CA GLN A 62 11.88 15.69 1.87
C GLN A 62 10.36 15.53 1.84
N GLY A 63 9.64 16.46 1.21
CA GLY A 63 8.18 16.37 1.02
C GLY A 63 7.75 15.13 0.23
N TYR A 64 8.41 14.82 -0.89
CA TYR A 64 8.15 13.62 -1.68
C TYR A 64 8.47 12.32 -0.92
N ILE A 65 9.58 12.29 -0.19
CA ILE A 65 9.94 11.15 0.66
C ILE A 65 8.87 10.92 1.72
N LEU A 66 8.51 11.98 2.47
CA LEU A 66 7.50 11.90 3.52
C LEU A 66 6.13 11.47 2.96
N SER A 67 5.74 11.99 1.80
CA SER A 67 4.48 11.64 1.15
C SER A 67 4.42 10.16 0.77
N ASN A 68 5.52 9.59 0.25
CA ASN A 68 5.62 8.15 -0.03
C ASN A 68 5.45 7.32 1.25
N PHE A 69 6.12 7.70 2.34
CA PHE A 69 5.97 7.00 3.63
C PHE A 69 4.54 7.10 4.19
N ILE A 70 3.91 8.26 4.13
CA ILE A 70 2.52 8.45 4.59
C ILE A 70 1.57 7.60 3.75
N PHE A 71 1.69 7.66 2.42
CA PHE A 71 0.81 6.91 1.52
C PHE A 71 0.98 5.39 1.69
N GLY A 72 2.21 4.90 1.69
CA GLY A 72 2.52 3.49 1.95
C GLY A 72 2.06 3.06 3.36
N GLY A 73 2.22 3.92 4.36
CA GLY A 73 1.77 3.68 5.74
C GLY A 73 0.25 3.57 5.84
N ILE A 74 -0.52 4.42 5.16
CA ILE A 74 -1.99 4.34 5.11
C ILE A 74 -2.42 3.03 4.44
N LEU A 75 -1.82 2.67 3.30
CA LEU A 75 -2.11 1.41 2.60
C LEU A 75 -1.84 0.19 3.49
N LEU A 76 -0.71 0.19 4.20
CA LEU A 76 -0.38 -0.85 5.17
C LEU A 76 -1.41 -0.93 6.30
N LEU A 77 -1.74 0.20 6.92
CA LEU A 77 -2.62 0.25 8.07
C LEU A 77 -4.05 -0.21 7.72
N VAL A 78 -4.57 0.24 6.58
CA VAL A 78 -5.88 -0.19 6.06
C VAL A 78 -5.83 -1.67 5.67
N GLY A 79 -4.79 -2.08 4.95
CA GLY A 79 -4.58 -3.47 4.54
C GLY A 79 -4.52 -4.43 5.73
N LEU A 80 -3.73 -4.12 6.75
CA LEU A 80 -3.61 -4.91 7.98
C LEU A 80 -4.94 -4.96 8.73
N SER A 81 -5.62 -3.82 8.87
CA SER A 81 -6.90 -3.74 9.57
C SER A 81 -7.95 -4.64 8.91
N PHE A 82 -8.03 -4.60 7.59
CA PHE A 82 -8.93 -5.46 6.81
C PHE A 82 -8.52 -6.93 6.88
N PHE A 83 -7.22 -7.23 6.85
CA PHE A 83 -6.70 -8.58 7.00
C PHE A 83 -7.03 -9.16 8.38
N CYS A 84 -6.86 -8.39 9.46
CA CYS A 84 -7.24 -8.80 10.81
C CYS A 84 -8.74 -9.11 10.92
N MET A 85 -9.61 -8.28 10.33
CA MET A 85 -11.05 -8.54 10.29
C MET A 85 -11.39 -9.80 9.48
N TYR A 86 -10.74 -10.00 8.32
CA TYR A 86 -10.90 -11.20 7.51
C TYR A 86 -10.49 -12.45 8.30
N LEU A 87 -9.32 -12.40 8.95
CA LEU A 87 -8.76 -13.50 9.71
C LEU A 87 -9.61 -13.83 10.93
N TYR A 88 -10.13 -12.83 11.65
CA TYR A 88 -11.08 -13.03 12.75
C TYR A 88 -12.35 -13.76 12.28
N LYS A 89 -12.95 -13.30 11.17
CA LYS A 89 -14.15 -13.95 10.62
C LYS A 89 -13.85 -15.37 10.14
N PHE A 90 -12.71 -15.58 9.49
CA PHE A 90 -12.29 -16.88 8.99
C PHE A 90 -12.07 -17.88 10.12
N LEU A 91 -11.36 -17.48 11.18
CA LEU A 91 -11.15 -18.33 12.35
C LEU A 91 -12.45 -18.64 13.08
N LYS A 92 -13.34 -17.65 13.24
CA LYS A 92 -14.67 -17.87 13.84
C LYS A 92 -15.52 -18.84 13.03
N GLU A 93 -15.44 -18.78 11.70
CA GLU A 93 -16.11 -19.77 10.84
C GLU A 93 -15.51 -21.17 10.99
N MET A 94 -14.24 -21.33 11.34
CA MET A 94 -13.67 -22.66 11.58
C MET A 94 -14.10 -23.22 12.94
N ASP A 95 -14.04 -22.39 13.98
CA ASP A 95 -14.40 -22.76 15.36
C ASP A 95 -15.86 -23.25 15.47
N VAL A 96 -16.78 -22.62 14.72
CA VAL A 96 -18.21 -23.02 14.69
C VAL A 96 -18.46 -24.36 13.98
N TRP A 97 -17.53 -24.85 13.15
CA TRP A 97 -17.66 -26.15 12.48
C TRP A 97 -17.02 -27.31 13.25
N ASP A 98 -16.32 -27.00 14.37
CA ASP A 98 -15.71 -27.98 15.26
C ASP A 98 -16.60 -28.34 16.48
N GLU A 99 -17.78 -27.72 16.62
CA GLU A 99 -18.88 -28.11 17.56
C GLU A 99 -19.99 -28.93 16.87
#